data_AF-A0A9E8FM21-F1
#
_entry.id   AF-A0A9E8FM21-F1
#
_cell.length_a   1.000
_cell.length_b   1.000
_cell.length_c   1.000
_cell.angle_alpha   90.00
_cell.angle_beta   90.00
_cell.angle_gamma   90.00
#
_symmetry.space_group_name_H-M   'P 1'
#
loop_
_entity.id
_entity.type
_entity.pdbx_description
1 polymer ?
#
loop_
_entity_poly.entity_id
_entity_poly.type
_entity_poly.pdbx_seq_one_letter_code
_entity_poly.pdbx_strand_id
1 'polypeptide(L)'
;MSRRDEDENELSESQRLSILEETVTTNRRLLIAVLVMALIVVSVTVTMAVVRLLAPDVTYVDTRTFARVEQEVTVLKEAAIAWEQKAADMKVILDSSHATAFKAMMLEQEQSYQLHLNALKEGMRDLARMVPGSRTWLEEYEEQMNTAIEQSKARMTQLSRLQTSELPQIEALQLPERAAPAQVIN
;
A
#
# COMPACT_ATOMS: atom_id res chain seq x y z
N MET A 1 96.19 -66.99 7.12
CA MET A 1 95.71 -68.27 7.67
C MET A 1 95.17 -67.93 9.05
N SER A 2 93.89 -67.93 9.39
CA SER A 2 92.59 -68.43 8.88
C SER A 2 91.54 -67.38 9.33
N ARG A 3 90.56 -66.91 8.55
CA ARG A 3 89.27 -67.52 8.12
C ARG A 3 88.51 -68.20 9.27
N ARG A 4 87.24 -67.76 9.47
CA ARG A 4 86.20 -68.16 10.47
C ARG A 4 86.22 -67.27 11.72
N ASP A 5 85.16 -66.55 12.11
CA ASP A 5 83.72 -66.75 11.87
C ASP A 5 83.01 -65.40 11.62
N GLU A 6 82.38 -65.31 10.45
CA GLU A 6 81.37 -64.30 10.08
C GLU A 6 80.01 -64.92 10.46
N ASP A 7 79.43 -64.66 11.64
CA ASP A 7 78.07 -65.18 11.94
C ASP A 7 77.36 -64.58 13.19
N GLU A 8 77.67 -63.35 13.63
CA GLU A 8 76.96 -62.75 14.79
C GLU A 8 76.51 -61.31 14.59
N ASN A 9 75.94 -60.98 13.43
CA ASN A 9 75.19 -59.71 13.30
C ASN A 9 74.05 -59.77 12.29
N GLU A 10 73.37 -60.92 12.20
CA GLU A 10 72.08 -60.99 11.53
C GLU A 10 71.00 -61.27 12.56
N LEU A 11 70.23 -60.23 12.89
CA LEU A 11 69.00 -60.32 13.66
C LEU A 11 68.19 -61.54 13.21
N SER A 12 67.87 -62.46 14.14
CA SER A 12 67.07 -63.66 13.89
C SER A 12 65.80 -63.30 13.10
N GLU A 13 65.43 -64.10 12.11
CA GLU A 13 64.24 -63.88 11.27
C GLU A 13 62.98 -63.62 12.11
N SER A 14 62.88 -64.24 13.29
CA SER A 14 61.82 -64.02 14.28
C SER A 14 61.81 -62.61 14.89
N GLN A 15 62.98 -62.01 15.18
CA GLN A 15 63.09 -60.63 15.64
C GLN A 15 62.81 -59.64 14.51
N ARG A 16 63.19 -59.96 13.27
CA ARG A 16 62.82 -59.14 12.11
C ARG A 16 61.31 -59.13 11.90
N LEU A 17 60.65 -60.28 12.06
CA LEU A 17 59.19 -60.42 12.01
C LEU A 17 58.49 -59.65 13.15
N SER A 18 58.98 -59.70 14.39
CA SER A 18 58.35 -58.99 15.51
C SER A 18 58.49 -57.46 15.41
N ILE A 19 59.65 -56.96 14.97
CA ILE A 19 59.87 -55.52 14.74
C ILE A 19 59.00 -55.03 13.56
N LEU A 20 58.86 -55.86 12.52
CA LEU A 20 58.02 -55.52 11.36
C LEU A 20 56.52 -55.59 11.71
N GLU A 21 56.09 -56.54 12.53
CA GLU A 21 54.71 -56.64 13.01
C GLU A 21 54.32 -55.45 13.91
N GLU A 22 55.20 -55.04 14.82
CA GLU A 22 54.99 -53.86 15.68
C GLU A 22 54.93 -52.56 14.85
N THR A 23 55.78 -52.43 13.83
CA THR A 23 55.81 -51.26 12.94
C THR A 23 54.59 -51.22 12.01
N VAL A 24 54.18 -52.36 11.45
CA VAL A 24 53.02 -52.46 10.54
C VAL A 24 51.71 -52.24 11.29
N THR A 25 51.57 -52.78 12.50
CA THR A 25 50.37 -52.57 13.34
C THR A 25 50.26 -51.12 13.81
N THR A 26 51.37 -50.47 14.14
CA THR A 26 51.41 -49.04 14.48
C THR A 26 51.05 -48.16 13.28
N ASN A 27 51.62 -48.43 12.10
CA ASN A 27 51.28 -47.70 10.87
C ASN A 27 49.80 -47.89 10.49
N ARG A 28 49.26 -49.10 10.66
CA ARG A 28 47.83 -49.37 10.44
C ARG A 28 46.93 -48.56 11.40
N ARG A 29 47.32 -48.43 12.67
CA ARG A 29 46.59 -47.61 13.65
C ARG A 29 46.67 -46.11 13.32
N LEU A 30 47.83 -45.62 12.91
CA LEU A 30 47.99 -44.23 12.46
C LEU A 30 47.14 -43.93 11.22
N LEU A 31 47.12 -44.83 10.23
CA LEU A 31 46.28 -44.70 9.05
C LEU A 31 44.79 -44.64 9.40
N ILE A 32 44.32 -45.49 10.31
CA ILE A 32 42.93 -45.47 10.78
C ILE A 32 42.63 -44.16 11.52
N ALA A 33 43.54 -43.67 12.36
CA ALA A 33 43.36 -42.40 13.07
C ALA A 33 43.25 -41.20 12.11
N VAL A 34 44.11 -41.15 11.08
CA VAL A 34 44.04 -40.11 10.03
C VAL A 34 42.74 -40.21 9.23
N LEU A 35 42.30 -41.42 8.88
CA LEU A 35 41.04 -41.63 8.17
C LEU A 35 39.84 -41.11 8.97
N VAL A 36 39.78 -41.41 10.28
CA VAL A 36 38.72 -40.92 11.17
C VAL A 36 38.73 -39.39 11.28
N MET A 37 39.92 -38.79 11.43
CA MET A 37 40.05 -37.33 11.49
C MET A 37 39.59 -36.67 10.19
N ALA A 38 39.97 -37.22 9.04
CA ALA A 38 39.53 -36.74 7.74
C ALA A 38 37.99 -36.81 7.60
N LEU A 39 37.39 -37.91 8.08
CA LEU A 39 35.92 -38.10 8.05
C LEU A 39 35.19 -37.05 8.90
N ILE A 40 35.73 -36.71 10.08
CA ILE A 40 35.17 -35.67 10.95
C ILE A 40 35.24 -34.30 10.26
N VAL A 41 36.39 -33.95 9.67
CA VAL A 41 36.56 -32.66 8.97
C VAL A 41 35.60 -32.54 7.79
N VAL A 42 35.43 -33.61 7.01
CA VAL A 42 34.47 -33.65 5.90
C VAL A 42 33.04 -33.49 6.41
N SER A 43 32.69 -34.17 7.51
CA SER A 43 31.34 -34.05 8.10
C SER A 43 31.01 -32.62 8.56
N VAL A 44 31.95 -31.96 9.25
CA VAL A 44 31.76 -30.57 9.72
C VAL A 44 31.68 -29.59 8.55
N THR A 45 32.53 -29.76 7.54
CA THR A 45 32.52 -28.88 6.35
C THR A 45 31.24 -29.02 5.53
N VAL A 46 30.75 -30.24 5.33
CA VAL A 46 29.46 -30.49 4.67
C VAL A 46 28.31 -29.90 5.49
N THR A 47 28.32 -30.10 6.82
CA THR A 47 27.28 -29.53 7.70
C THR A 47 27.26 -28.00 7.62
N MET A 48 28.43 -27.37 7.66
CA MET A 48 28.59 -25.91 7.51
C MET A 48 28.09 -25.42 6.14
N ALA A 49 28.38 -26.18 5.07
CA ALA A 49 27.94 -25.86 3.71
C ALA A 49 26.42 -25.97 3.56
N VAL A 50 25.80 -27.02 4.12
CA VAL A 50 24.35 -27.21 4.11
C VAL A 50 23.64 -26.10 4.88
N VAL A 51 24.15 -25.73 6.06
CA VAL A 51 23.58 -24.61 6.85
C VAL A 51 23.66 -23.30 6.08
N ARG A 52 24.76 -23.03 5.37
CA ARG A 52 24.89 -21.82 4.54
C ARG A 52 24.00 -21.83 3.30
N LEU A 53 23.65 -23.01 2.77
CA LEU A 53 22.84 -23.14 1.57
C LEU A 53 21.33 -23.13 1.87
N LEU A 54 20.93 -23.53 3.08
CA LEU A 54 19.54 -23.56 3.54
C LEU A 54 19.14 -22.37 4.41
N ALA A 55 20.09 -21.67 5.02
CA ALA A 55 19.77 -20.42 5.72
C ALA A 55 19.36 -19.38 4.65
N PRO A 56 18.16 -18.77 4.74
CA PRO A 56 17.90 -17.56 3.97
C PRO A 56 18.96 -16.52 4.35
N ASP A 57 19.36 -15.65 3.42
CA ASP A 57 20.31 -14.56 3.68
C ASP A 57 19.83 -13.73 4.89
N VAL A 58 20.24 -14.13 6.09
CA VAL A 58 20.01 -13.37 7.31
C VAL A 58 21.14 -12.36 7.40
N THR A 59 21.10 -11.39 6.50
CA THR A 59 21.75 -10.10 6.70
C THR A 59 21.27 -9.57 8.04
N TYR A 60 22.14 -9.56 9.05
CA TYR A 60 21.94 -8.75 10.24
C TYR A 60 21.66 -7.33 9.75
N VAL A 61 20.43 -6.85 9.93
CA VAL A 61 20.03 -5.52 9.50
C VAL A 61 20.91 -4.55 10.26
N ASP A 62 21.86 -3.94 9.54
CA ASP A 62 22.72 -2.89 10.07
C ASP A 62 21.83 -1.83 10.73
N THR A 63 22.13 -1.44 11.97
CA THR A 63 21.27 -0.54 12.76
C THR A 63 21.01 0.78 12.02
N ARG A 64 21.93 1.15 11.12
CA ARG A 64 21.82 2.28 10.20
C ARG A 64 20.80 2.09 9.08
N THR A 65 20.65 0.89 8.52
CA THR A 65 19.64 0.61 7.50
C THR A 65 18.26 0.51 8.12
N PHE A 66 18.14 -0.03 9.33
CA PHE A 66 16.88 -0.01 10.10
C PHE A 66 16.45 1.42 10.42
N ALA A 67 17.35 2.25 10.94
CA ALA A 67 17.07 3.66 11.24
C ALA A 67 16.65 4.45 9.98
N ARG A 68 17.28 4.17 8.83
CA ARG A 68 16.89 4.78 7.55
C ARG A 68 15.50 4.35 7.12
N VAL A 69 15.16 3.07 7.24
CA VAL A 69 13.84 2.55 6.88
C VAL A 69 12.76 3.10 7.82
N GLU A 70 13.03 3.24 9.12
CA GLU A 70 12.12 3.87 10.08
C GLU A 70 11.88 5.35 9.76
N GLN A 71 12.94 6.07 9.38
CA GLN A 71 12.83 7.45 8.90
C GLN A 71 12.05 7.55 7.58
N GLU A 72 12.26 6.63 6.64
CA GLU A 72 11.49 6.58 5.40
C GLU A 72 10.01 6.28 5.67
N VAL A 73 9.70 5.36 6.60
CA VAL A 73 8.31 5.03 6.99
C VAL A 73 7.62 6.20 7.67
N THR A 74 8.32 6.96 8.51
CA THR A 74 7.74 8.14 9.19
C THR A 74 7.43 9.25 8.18
N VAL A 75 8.37 9.56 7.28
CA VAL A 75 8.15 10.51 6.18
C VAL A 75 7.01 10.04 5.27
N LEU A 76 6.93 8.74 4.97
CA LEU A 76 5.87 8.20 4.12
C LEU A 76 4.49 8.28 4.80
N LYS A 77 4.43 8.04 6.12
CA LYS A 77 3.20 8.21 6.91
C LYS A 77 2.75 9.66 6.97
N GLU A 78 3.67 10.59 7.19
CA GLU A 78 3.37 12.02 7.18
C GLU A 78 2.89 12.48 5.80
N ALA A 79 3.53 12.00 4.73
CA ALA A 79 3.09 12.27 3.36
C ALA A 79 1.70 11.68 3.08
N ALA A 80 1.41 10.46 3.56
CA ALA A 80 0.10 9.83 3.40
C ALA A 80 -1.01 10.63 4.10
N ILE A 81 -0.78 11.08 5.34
CA ILE A 81 -1.72 11.92 6.10
C ILE A 81 -1.94 13.26 5.40
N ALA A 82 -0.87 13.89 4.91
CA ALA A 82 -0.98 15.15 4.16
C ALA A 82 -1.73 14.99 2.83
N TRP A 83 -1.57 13.84 2.15
CA TRP A 83 -2.32 13.51 0.95
C TRP A 83 -3.80 13.25 1.24
N GLU A 84 -4.13 12.59 2.34
CA GLU A 84 -5.51 12.35 2.78
C GLU A 84 -6.22 13.68 3.10
N GLN A 85 -5.55 14.59 3.80
CA GLN A 85 -6.06 15.94 4.08
C GLN A 85 -6.31 16.73 2.79
N LYS A 86 -5.35 16.74 1.86
CA LYS A 86 -5.52 17.40 0.55
C LYS A 86 -6.65 16.79 -0.28
N ALA A 87 -6.85 15.47 -0.20
CA ALA A 87 -7.95 14.81 -0.88
C ALA A 87 -9.31 15.18 -0.26
N ALA A 88 -9.37 15.33 1.07
CA ALA A 88 -10.56 15.82 1.77
C ALA A 88 -10.87 17.28 1.42
N ASP A 89 -9.87 18.16 1.41
CA ASP A 89 -10.03 19.58 1.03
C ASP A 89 -10.47 19.71 -0.42
N MET A 90 -9.86 18.93 -1.32
CA MET A 90 -10.25 18.90 -2.73
C MET A 90 -11.68 18.42 -2.89
N LYS A 91 -12.13 17.41 -2.13
CA LYS A 91 -13.53 16.97 -2.12
C LYS A 91 -14.47 18.07 -1.66
N VAL A 92 -14.13 18.81 -0.59
CA VAL A 92 -14.93 19.94 -0.11
C VAL A 92 -15.02 21.06 -1.16
N ILE A 93 -13.92 21.40 -1.81
CA ILE A 93 -13.86 22.43 -2.87
C ILE A 93 -14.63 21.99 -4.11
N LEU A 94 -14.51 20.72 -4.51
CA LEU A 94 -15.21 20.18 -5.69
C LEU A 94 -16.72 20.06 -5.44
N ASP A 95 -17.10 19.52 -4.27
CA ASP A 95 -18.49 19.37 -3.85
C ASP A 95 -19.17 20.74 -3.63
N SER A 96 -18.45 21.77 -3.16
CA SER A 96 -19.02 23.12 -2.97
C SER A 96 -19.09 23.92 -4.27
N SER A 97 -18.02 23.96 -5.08
CA SER A 97 -17.98 24.80 -6.29
C SER A 97 -18.85 24.26 -7.45
N HIS A 98 -18.75 22.97 -7.76
CA HIS A 98 -19.52 22.38 -8.86
C HIS A 98 -20.98 22.16 -8.49
N ALA A 99 -21.29 21.72 -7.26
CA ALA A 99 -22.68 21.52 -6.88
C ALA A 99 -23.42 22.86 -6.68
N THR A 100 -22.74 23.93 -6.26
CA THR A 100 -23.35 25.28 -6.20
C THR A 100 -23.63 25.82 -7.58
N ALA A 101 -22.66 25.74 -8.50
CA ALA A 101 -22.85 26.17 -9.88
C ALA A 101 -23.95 25.34 -10.59
N PHE A 102 -23.97 24.03 -10.37
CA PHE A 102 -24.99 23.15 -10.91
C PHE A 102 -26.38 23.45 -10.33
N LYS A 103 -26.50 23.69 -9.01
CA LYS A 103 -27.75 24.13 -8.39
C LYS A 103 -28.25 25.43 -9.00
N ALA A 104 -27.37 26.41 -9.21
CA ALA A 104 -27.74 27.68 -9.84
C ALA A 104 -28.27 27.47 -11.27
N MET A 105 -27.57 26.65 -12.08
CA MET A 105 -28.00 26.28 -13.42
C MET A 105 -29.37 25.58 -13.44
N MET A 106 -29.61 24.64 -12.53
CA MET A 106 -30.91 23.95 -12.43
C MET A 106 -32.04 24.90 -12.01
N LEU A 107 -31.77 25.84 -11.11
CA LEU A 107 -32.74 26.88 -10.71
C LEU A 107 -33.08 27.79 -11.90
N GLU A 108 -32.07 28.23 -12.65
CA GLU A 108 -32.25 29.03 -13.87
C GLU A 108 -33.06 28.26 -14.94
N GLN A 109 -32.77 26.97 -15.11
CA GLN A 109 -33.52 26.10 -16.02
C GLN A 109 -35.00 25.99 -15.65
N GLU A 110 -35.33 25.78 -14.36
CA GLU A 110 -36.73 25.74 -13.91
C GLU A 110 -37.43 27.09 -14.11
N GLN A 111 -36.74 28.22 -13.91
CA GLN A 111 -37.28 29.54 -14.20
C GLN A 111 -37.58 29.71 -15.70
N SER A 112 -36.65 29.31 -16.57
CA SER A 112 -36.84 29.36 -18.02
C SER A 112 -37.99 28.45 -18.47
N TYR A 113 -38.16 27.28 -17.87
CA TYR A 113 -39.26 26.35 -18.16
C TYR A 113 -40.61 26.97 -17.81
N GLN A 114 -40.73 27.61 -16.65
CA GLN A 114 -41.96 28.31 -16.26
C GLN A 114 -42.27 29.46 -17.22
N LEU A 115 -41.26 30.26 -17.60
CA LEU A 115 -41.45 31.33 -18.58
C LEU A 115 -41.98 30.79 -19.91
N HIS A 116 -41.37 29.73 -20.42
CA HIS A 116 -41.74 29.11 -21.68
C HIS A 116 -43.17 28.55 -21.66
N LEU A 117 -43.54 27.78 -20.62
CA LEU A 117 -44.88 27.24 -20.49
C LEU A 117 -45.96 28.32 -20.32
N ASN A 118 -45.67 29.40 -19.60
CA ASN A 118 -46.60 30.51 -19.48
C ASN A 118 -46.82 31.21 -20.83
N ALA A 119 -45.74 31.46 -21.58
CA ALA A 119 -45.84 32.04 -22.93
C ALA A 119 -46.62 31.12 -23.89
N LEU A 120 -46.37 29.80 -23.84
CA LEU A 120 -47.11 28.82 -24.61
C LEU A 120 -48.59 28.82 -24.24
N LYS A 121 -48.91 28.86 -22.94
CA LYS A 121 -50.28 28.92 -22.44
C LYS A 121 -51.02 30.15 -22.94
N GLU A 122 -50.37 31.31 -22.92
CA GLU A 122 -50.93 32.56 -23.45
C GLU A 122 -51.17 32.46 -24.96
N GLY A 123 -50.17 31.99 -25.72
CA GLY A 123 -50.29 31.79 -27.16
C GLY A 123 -51.42 30.84 -27.54
N MET A 124 -51.59 29.72 -26.80
CA MET A 124 -52.71 28.80 -27.02
C MET A 124 -54.07 29.45 -26.72
N ARG A 125 -54.19 30.27 -25.67
CA ARG A 125 -55.43 31.01 -25.38
C ARG A 125 -55.79 31.98 -26.50
N ASP A 126 -54.80 32.66 -27.05
CA ASP A 126 -55.02 33.60 -28.16
C ASP A 126 -55.40 32.88 -29.45
N LEU A 127 -54.70 31.77 -29.78
CA LEU A 127 -55.09 30.91 -30.90
C LEU A 127 -56.50 30.33 -30.74
N ALA A 128 -56.88 29.93 -29.52
CA ALA A 128 -58.18 29.35 -29.25
C ALA A 128 -59.33 30.36 -29.43
N ARG A 129 -59.05 31.66 -29.29
CA ARG A 129 -60.02 32.72 -29.61
C ARG A 129 -60.19 32.93 -31.10
N MET A 130 -59.19 32.57 -31.91
CA MET A 130 -59.20 32.75 -33.37
C MET A 130 -59.76 31.54 -34.13
N VAL A 131 -59.72 30.33 -33.55
CA VAL A 131 -60.17 29.09 -34.22
C VAL A 131 -61.45 28.53 -33.57
N PRO A 132 -62.60 28.49 -34.28
CA PRO A 132 -63.84 27.91 -33.77
C PRO A 132 -63.68 26.43 -33.39
N GLY A 133 -64.20 26.03 -32.23
CA GLY A 133 -64.16 24.63 -31.75
C GLY A 133 -62.90 24.23 -30.95
N SER A 134 -61.90 25.10 -30.85
CA SER A 134 -60.64 24.84 -30.12
C SER A 134 -60.72 24.94 -28.59
N ARG A 135 -61.91 25.25 -28.04
CA ARG A 135 -62.11 25.46 -26.58
C ARG A 135 -61.90 24.21 -25.75
N THR A 136 -62.32 23.04 -26.25
CA THR A 136 -62.20 21.78 -25.51
C THR A 136 -60.74 21.35 -25.38
N TRP A 137 -59.92 21.58 -26.42
CA TRP A 137 -58.48 21.32 -26.36
C TRP A 137 -57.78 22.30 -25.42
N LEU A 138 -58.21 23.58 -25.43
CA LEU A 138 -57.67 24.57 -24.51
C LEU A 138 -57.86 24.15 -23.05
N GLU A 139 -59.04 23.65 -22.68
CA GLU A 139 -59.32 23.18 -21.31
C GLU A 139 -58.41 22.01 -20.90
N GLU A 140 -58.29 20.99 -21.76
CA GLU A 140 -57.47 19.80 -21.47
C GLU A 140 -55.97 20.11 -21.38
N TYR A 141 -55.44 20.95 -22.27
CA TYR A 141 -54.02 21.33 -22.26
C TYR A 141 -53.71 22.41 -21.21
N GLU A 142 -54.68 23.27 -20.85
CA GLU A 142 -54.50 24.26 -19.78
C GLU A 142 -54.32 23.58 -18.42
N GLU A 143 -55.08 22.53 -18.12
CA GLU A 143 -54.91 21.75 -16.90
C GLU A 143 -53.51 21.11 -16.83
N GLN A 144 -53.11 20.38 -17.88
CA GLN A 144 -51.80 19.74 -17.94
C GLN A 144 -50.65 20.73 -17.78
N MET A 145 -50.76 21.90 -18.42
CA MET A 145 -49.73 22.94 -18.34
C MET A 145 -49.70 23.61 -16.97
N ASN A 146 -50.84 23.82 -16.32
CA ASN A 146 -50.89 24.30 -14.94
C ASN A 146 -50.19 23.32 -14.00
N THR A 147 -50.49 22.02 -14.12
CA THR A 147 -49.82 20.98 -13.34
C THR A 147 -48.32 20.98 -13.59
N ALA A 148 -47.86 21.11 -14.84
CA ALA A 148 -46.45 21.16 -15.17
C ALA A 148 -45.73 22.39 -14.57
N ILE A 149 -46.39 23.55 -14.56
CA ILE A 149 -45.87 24.78 -13.93
C ILE A 149 -45.80 24.62 -12.41
N GLU A 150 -46.83 24.05 -11.78
CA GLU A 150 -46.85 23.77 -10.33
C GLU A 150 -45.73 22.81 -9.93
N GLN A 151 -45.55 21.72 -10.68
CA GLN A 151 -44.46 20.79 -10.47
C GLN A 151 -43.08 21.46 -10.63
N SER A 152 -42.92 22.35 -11.61
CA SER A 152 -41.69 23.13 -11.78
C SER A 152 -41.41 24.03 -10.58
N LYS A 153 -42.43 24.75 -10.07
CA LYS A 153 -42.31 25.57 -8.86
C LYS A 153 -41.96 24.73 -7.63
N ALA A 154 -42.53 23.53 -7.52
CA ALA A 154 -42.21 22.58 -6.46
C ALA A 154 -40.75 22.12 -6.56
N ARG A 155 -40.27 21.74 -7.75
CA ARG A 155 -38.86 21.39 -7.98
C ARG A 155 -37.92 22.54 -7.66
N MET A 156 -38.24 23.76 -8.09
CA MET A 156 -37.46 24.97 -7.77
C MET A 156 -37.38 25.20 -6.24
N THR A 157 -38.48 24.98 -5.53
CA THR A 157 -38.51 25.07 -4.05
C THR A 157 -37.71 23.97 -3.37
N GLN A 158 -37.74 22.74 -3.91
CA GLN A 158 -36.92 21.64 -3.42
C GLN A 158 -35.43 21.93 -3.65
N LEU A 159 -35.06 22.36 -4.86
CA LEU A 159 -33.69 22.71 -5.24
C LEU A 159 -33.15 23.86 -4.40
N SER A 160 -33.94 24.91 -4.16
CA SER A 160 -33.50 26.07 -3.37
C SER A 160 -33.14 25.70 -1.93
N ARG A 161 -33.82 24.70 -1.36
CA ARG A 161 -33.58 24.17 -0.01
C ARG A 161 -32.38 23.22 0.08
N LEU A 162 -31.88 22.68 -1.04
CA LEU A 162 -30.70 21.83 -1.01
C LEU A 162 -29.49 22.64 -0.56
N GLN A 163 -28.90 22.26 0.57
CA GLN A 163 -27.64 22.83 1.01
C GLN A 163 -26.52 22.25 0.15
N THR A 164 -25.93 23.10 -0.67
CA THR A 164 -24.64 22.87 -1.32
C THR A 164 -23.66 23.74 -0.55
N SER A 165 -22.63 23.11 0.01
CA SER A 165 -21.84 23.57 1.17
C SER A 165 -21.72 25.10 1.32
N GLU A 166 -22.14 25.61 2.48
CA GLU A 166 -21.76 26.94 2.95
C GLU A 166 -20.23 27.01 2.99
N LEU A 167 -19.66 28.12 2.51
CA LEU A 167 -18.23 28.39 2.64
C LEU A 167 -17.85 28.30 4.13
N PRO A 168 -16.87 27.47 4.54
CA PRO A 168 -16.34 27.59 5.88
C PRO A 168 -15.70 28.97 5.99
N GLN A 169 -16.22 29.83 6.86
CA GLN A 169 -15.48 30.99 7.34
C GLN A 169 -14.24 30.43 8.04
N ILE A 170 -13.09 30.53 7.38
CA ILE A 170 -11.82 30.08 7.94
C ILE A 170 -11.49 31.01 9.10
N GLU A 171 -11.82 30.58 10.31
CA GLU A 171 -11.24 31.15 11.53
C GLU A 171 -9.77 30.73 11.56
N ALA A 172 -8.87 31.72 11.58
CA ALA A 172 -7.43 31.49 11.52
C ALA A 172 -6.99 30.56 12.67
N LEU A 173 -6.52 29.36 12.32
CA LEU A 173 -6.02 28.37 13.27
C LEU A 173 -4.89 28.98 14.12
N GLN A 174 -5.13 29.14 15.42
CA GLN A 174 -4.06 29.38 16.39
C GLN A 174 -3.26 28.09 16.55
N LEU A 175 -1.98 28.14 16.18
CA LEU A 175 -1.06 27.03 16.30
C LEU A 175 -0.74 26.77 17.80
N PRO A 176 -0.76 25.50 18.26
CA PRO A 176 -0.36 25.19 19.63
C PRO A 176 1.15 25.39 19.82
N GLU A 177 1.52 26.02 20.94
CA GLU A 177 2.91 26.29 21.30
C GLU A 177 3.69 24.98 21.50
N ARG A 178 4.83 24.87 20.82
CA ARG A 178 5.65 23.66 20.73
C ARG A 178 6.11 23.21 22.13
N ALA A 179 5.72 22.01 22.55
CA ALA A 179 6.19 21.40 23.79
C ALA A 179 7.72 21.18 23.75
N ALA A 180 8.39 21.51 24.86
CA ALA A 180 9.83 21.43 25.02
C ALA A 180 10.36 19.97 24.92
N PRO A 181 11.57 19.74 24.38
CA PRO A 181 12.10 18.41 24.19
C PRO A 181 12.35 17.67 25.51
N ALA A 182 11.92 16.41 25.57
CA ALA A 182 12.06 15.54 26.73
C ALA A 182 13.54 15.27 27.06
N GLN A 183 13.88 15.40 28.35
CA GLN A 183 15.24 15.16 28.84
C GLN A 183 15.54 13.66 28.86
N VAL A 184 16.65 13.28 28.21
CA VAL A 184 17.16 11.90 28.20
C VAL A 184 17.91 11.65 29.49
N ILE A 185 17.43 10.68 30.28
CA ILE A 185 18.06 10.23 31.52
C ILE A 185 19.19 9.26 31.16
N ASN A 186 20.37 9.50 31.76
CA ASN A 186 21.64 8.81 31.50
C ASN A 186 21.72 7.44 32.20
#